data_AF-A0AAV1L0S6-F1
#
_entry.id   AF-A0AAV1L0S6-F1
#
_cell.length_a   1.000
_cell.length_b   1.000
_cell.length_c   1.000
_cell.angle_alpha   90.00
_cell.angle_beta   90.00
_cell.angle_gamma   90.00
#
_symmetry.space_group_name_H-M   'P 1'
#
loop_
_entity.id
_entity.type
_entity.pdbx_description
1 polymer ?
#
loop_
_entity_poly.entity_id
_entity_poly.type
_entity_poly.pdbx_seq_one_letter_code
_entity_poly.pdbx_strand_id
1 'polypeptide(L)'
;MAPPPAVPEADHQDDDDGIPEGTGVDLRVAVRRLKARNTAPGSDGLPGKAWVLASEALGPRLEGLLSACLERGQFPLRWKTGKLVLIRKPGRPADSPSAYRPVVLLDEVGKLFERVIANRLAEHLAGTGPDLAEHQFGFRKRRSTVDAIMRVRALTTGDAVARGGGDVLAVSLDIANAFNSMPWSCIREALRYHRVPTYLRRIVGDYLTDRAVIYPGRNGE
;
A
#
# COMPACT_ATOMS: atom_id res chain seq x y z
N MET A 1 22.03 -4.60 -21.43
CA MET A 1 20.81 -4.07 -20.80
C MET A 1 20.81 -2.58 -21.07
N ALA A 2 19.93 -2.08 -21.94
CA ALA A 2 19.86 -0.65 -22.22
C ALA A 2 19.41 0.09 -20.95
N PRO A 3 19.95 1.27 -20.65
CA PRO A 3 19.44 2.10 -19.56
C PRO A 3 17.95 2.40 -19.81
N PRO A 4 17.13 2.55 -18.75
CA PRO A 4 15.77 3.02 -18.93
C PRO A 4 15.81 4.35 -19.71
N PRO A 5 14.83 4.59 -20.60
CA PRO A 5 14.76 5.85 -21.32
C PRO A 5 14.76 6.99 -20.29
N ALA A 6 15.57 8.02 -20.56
CA ALA A 6 15.59 9.22 -19.74
C ALA A 6 14.15 9.73 -19.61
N VAL A 7 13.69 9.89 -18.37
CA VAL A 7 12.41 10.57 -18.10
C VAL A 7 12.57 11.97 -18.69
N PRO A 8 11.73 12.40 -19.64
CA PRO A 8 11.78 13.76 -20.12
C PRO A 8 11.68 14.68 -18.90
N GLU A 9 12.58 15.65 -18.78
CA GLU A 9 12.38 16.81 -17.91
C GLU A 9 11.23 17.61 -18.51
N ALA A 10 10.02 17.09 -18.34
CA ALA A 10 8.84 17.89 -18.53
C ALA A 10 8.80 18.81 -17.32
N ASP A 11 8.92 20.09 -17.61
CA ASP A 11 8.65 21.22 -16.74
C ASP A 11 7.17 21.13 -16.35
N HIS A 12 6.86 20.18 -15.47
CA HIS A 12 5.54 19.96 -14.94
C HIS A 12 5.38 21.02 -13.86
N GLN A 13 4.85 22.17 -14.25
CA GLN A 13 4.10 23.00 -13.31
C GLN A 13 3.19 22.05 -12.54
N ASP A 14 3.43 21.96 -11.22
CA ASP A 14 2.57 21.25 -10.30
C ASP A 14 1.26 22.03 -10.27
N ASP A 15 0.44 21.86 -11.31
CA ASP A 15 -0.92 22.36 -11.33
C ASP A 15 -1.60 21.77 -10.09
N ASP A 16 -2.12 22.66 -9.25
CA ASP A 16 -2.84 22.28 -8.04
C ASP A 16 -4.19 21.73 -8.50
N ASP A 17 -4.22 20.44 -8.85
CA ASP A 17 -5.40 19.73 -9.37
C ASP A 17 -6.58 19.69 -8.37
N GLY A 18 -6.45 20.37 -7.22
CA GLY A 18 -7.40 20.35 -6.12
C GLY A 18 -7.67 18.92 -5.62
N ILE A 19 -8.59 18.81 -4.68
CA ILE A 19 -9.29 17.55 -4.46
C ILE A 19 -10.55 17.62 -5.33
N PRO A 20 -10.83 16.65 -6.22
CA PRO A 20 -12.00 16.75 -7.08
C PRO A 20 -13.28 16.93 -6.24
N GLU A 21 -14.21 17.75 -6.72
CA GLU A 21 -15.47 17.97 -6.01
C GLU A 21 -16.26 16.66 -5.84
N GLY A 22 -16.88 16.46 -4.67
CA GLY A 22 -17.57 15.22 -4.32
C GLY A 22 -16.66 14.07 -3.86
N THR A 23 -15.34 14.26 -3.85
CA THR A 23 -14.38 13.29 -3.30
C THR A 23 -14.16 13.50 -1.80
N GLY A 24 -15.23 13.68 -1.03
CA GLY A 24 -15.16 13.60 0.44
C GLY A 24 -14.70 12.20 0.88
N VAL A 25 -14.18 12.06 2.09
CA VAL A 25 -13.94 10.73 2.65
C VAL A 25 -15.28 10.08 3.01
N ASP A 26 -15.67 9.03 2.31
CA ASP A 26 -16.83 8.20 2.68
C ASP A 26 -16.37 6.98 3.48
N LEU A 27 -16.69 6.96 4.77
CA LEU A 27 -16.28 5.89 5.67
C LEU A 27 -17.12 4.63 5.55
N ARG A 28 -18.26 4.61 4.83
CA ARG A 28 -19.17 3.45 4.77
C ARG A 28 -18.47 2.20 4.24
N VAL A 29 -17.68 2.34 3.18
CA VAL A 29 -16.91 1.22 2.60
C VAL A 29 -15.82 0.74 3.56
N ALA A 30 -15.22 1.68 4.29
CA ALA A 30 -14.08 1.42 5.13
C ALA A 30 -14.49 0.81 6.49
N VAL A 31 -15.60 1.26 7.08
CA VAL A 31 -16.26 0.69 8.28
C VAL A 31 -16.76 -0.73 8.00
N ARG A 32 -17.34 -1.01 6.81
CA ARG A 32 -17.72 -2.38 6.43
C ARG A 32 -16.53 -3.36 6.51
N ARG A 33 -15.33 -2.91 6.12
CA ARG A 33 -14.12 -3.74 6.23
C ARG A 33 -13.63 -3.92 7.66
N LEU A 34 -13.76 -2.90 8.52
CA LEU A 34 -13.48 -3.04 9.95
C LEU A 34 -14.40 -4.09 10.59
N LYS A 35 -15.68 -4.10 10.22
CA LYS A 35 -16.66 -5.10 10.69
C LYS A 35 -16.30 -6.54 10.29
N ALA A 36 -15.72 -6.72 9.09
CA ALA A 36 -15.39 -8.03 8.54
C ALA A 36 -14.08 -8.64 9.10
N ARG A 37 -13.28 -7.89 9.86
CA ARG A 37 -11.95 -8.32 10.30
C ARG A 37 -11.80 -8.28 11.82
N ASN A 38 -11.19 -9.33 12.37
CA ASN A 38 -10.81 -9.39 13.77
C ASN A 38 -9.28 -9.26 13.87
N THR A 39 -8.77 -8.04 13.71
CA THR A 39 -7.32 -7.75 13.72
C THR A 39 -6.86 -7.26 15.08
N ALA A 40 -5.58 -7.49 15.38
CA ALA A 40 -4.94 -6.93 16.56
C ALA A 40 -4.88 -5.39 16.47
N PRO A 41 -5.21 -4.67 17.56
CA PRO A 41 -5.18 -3.21 17.58
C PRO A 41 -3.74 -2.68 17.50
N GLY A 42 -3.65 -1.37 17.24
CA GLY A 42 -2.39 -0.63 17.30
C GLY A 42 -1.96 -0.34 18.74
N SER A 43 -1.20 0.73 18.89
CA SER A 43 -0.69 1.18 20.19
C SER A 43 -1.79 1.78 21.07
N ASP A 44 -2.87 2.29 20.47
CA ASP A 44 -4.05 2.80 21.17
C ASP A 44 -4.91 1.71 21.84
N GLY A 45 -4.67 0.43 21.55
CA GLY A 45 -5.45 -0.69 22.08
C GLY A 45 -6.89 -0.79 21.56
N LEU A 46 -7.31 0.07 20.62
CA LEU A 46 -8.69 0.12 20.13
C LEU A 46 -8.88 -0.81 18.94
N PRO A 47 -9.65 -1.92 19.07
CA PRO A 47 -9.88 -2.83 17.95
C PRO A 47 -10.87 -2.23 16.94
N GLY A 48 -10.84 -2.73 15.70
CA GLY A 48 -11.73 -2.27 14.63
C GLY A 48 -13.22 -2.34 15.01
N LYS A 49 -13.63 -3.32 15.84
CA LYS A 49 -15.00 -3.44 16.35
C LYS A 49 -15.42 -2.25 17.23
N ALA A 50 -14.51 -1.70 18.04
CA ALA A 50 -14.81 -0.50 18.83
C ALA A 50 -15.08 0.70 17.92
N TRP A 51 -14.29 0.83 16.85
CA TRP A 51 -14.52 1.86 15.84
C TRP A 51 -15.81 1.67 15.04
N VAL A 52 -16.23 0.43 14.78
CA VAL A 52 -17.54 0.16 14.15
C VAL A 52 -18.67 0.67 15.03
N LEU A 53 -18.64 0.38 16.33
CA LEU A 53 -19.65 0.89 17.28
C LEU A 53 -19.61 2.42 17.39
N ALA A 54 -18.41 2.99 17.50
CA ALA A 54 -18.24 4.44 17.62
C ALA A 54 -18.60 5.19 16.33
N SER A 55 -18.56 4.54 15.16
CA SER A 55 -18.78 5.19 13.85
C SER A 55 -20.19 5.77 13.70
N GLU A 56 -21.18 5.24 14.42
CA GLU A 56 -22.54 5.79 14.42
C GLU A 56 -22.58 7.21 14.99
N ALA A 57 -21.78 7.48 16.02
CA ALA A 57 -21.71 8.79 16.67
C ALA A 57 -20.59 9.69 16.12
N LEU A 58 -19.45 9.09 15.74
CA LEU A 58 -18.23 9.81 15.37
C LEU A 58 -17.97 9.86 13.86
N GLY A 59 -18.74 9.13 13.04
CA GLY A 59 -18.54 9.00 11.60
C GLY A 59 -18.34 10.35 10.90
N PRO A 60 -19.30 11.30 10.98
CA PRO A 60 -19.16 12.60 10.31
C PRO A 60 -17.95 13.42 10.78
N ARG A 61 -17.61 13.34 12.07
CA ARG A 61 -16.42 14.03 12.61
C ARG A 61 -15.13 13.41 12.09
N LEU A 62 -15.10 12.09 11.97
CA LEU A 62 -13.97 11.36 11.44
C LEU A 62 -13.80 11.63 9.93
N GLU A 63 -14.89 11.67 9.17
CA GLU A 63 -14.89 12.07 7.75
C GLU A 63 -14.33 13.49 7.57
N GLY A 64 -14.79 14.44 8.38
CA GLY A 64 -14.27 15.81 8.36
C GLY A 64 -12.78 15.88 8.69
N LEU A 65 -12.33 15.13 9.72
CA LEU A 65 -10.92 15.06 10.09
C LEU A 65 -10.05 14.49 8.96
N LEU A 66 -10.44 13.35 8.39
CA LEU A 66 -9.66 12.72 7.32
C LEU A 66 -9.67 13.55 6.03
N SER A 67 -10.76 14.25 5.74
CA SER A 67 -10.85 15.17 4.61
C SER A 67 -9.90 16.37 4.81
N ALA A 68 -9.90 16.98 6.00
CA ALA A 68 -8.97 18.06 6.33
C ALA A 68 -7.49 17.60 6.27
N CYS A 69 -7.19 16.36 6.67
CA CYS A 69 -5.86 15.78 6.49
C CYS A 69 -5.45 15.69 5.01
N LEU A 70 -6.37 15.25 4.12
CA LEU A 70 -6.11 15.19 2.67
C LEU A 70 -5.90 16.57 2.07
N GLU A 71 -6.76 17.53 2.40
CA GLU A 71 -6.68 18.92 1.92
C GLU A 71 -5.35 19.56 2.28
N ARG A 72 -4.90 19.35 3.53
CA ARG A 72 -3.64 19.89 4.03
C ARG A 72 -2.42 19.09 3.57
N GLY A 73 -2.61 17.88 3.01
CA GLY A 73 -1.53 16.97 2.69
C GLY A 73 -0.75 16.48 3.92
N GLN A 74 -1.40 16.42 5.09
CA GLN A 74 -0.77 16.09 6.38
C GLN A 74 -1.29 14.76 6.92
N PHE A 75 -0.38 13.81 7.14
CA PHE A 75 -0.68 12.54 7.78
C PHE A 75 -0.35 12.62 9.27
N PRO A 76 -1.32 12.48 10.18
CA PRO A 76 -1.10 12.69 11.61
C PRO A 76 0.03 11.83 12.19
N LEU A 77 0.98 12.47 12.88
CA LEU A 77 2.16 11.81 13.46
C LEU A 77 1.81 10.62 14.36
N ARG A 78 0.74 10.75 15.15
CA ARG A 78 0.23 9.67 16.00
C ARG A 78 -0.01 8.38 15.20
N TRP A 79 -0.51 8.49 13.98
CA TRP A 79 -0.83 7.36 13.11
C TRP A 79 0.37 6.88 12.29
N LYS A 80 1.51 7.59 12.31
CA LYS A 80 2.79 7.19 11.71
C LYS A 80 3.63 6.32 12.66
N THR A 81 3.26 6.27 13.94
CA THR A 81 3.93 5.46 14.96
C THR A 81 3.26 4.09 15.08
N GLY A 82 4.03 3.02 14.89
CA GLY A 82 3.49 1.65 14.95
C GLY A 82 4.16 0.75 15.98
N LYS A 83 3.41 -0.22 16.50
CA LYS A 83 3.91 -1.24 17.44
C LYS A 83 4.52 -2.42 16.71
N LEU A 84 5.81 -2.69 16.92
CA LEU A 84 6.50 -3.86 16.39
C LEU A 84 6.07 -5.11 17.15
N VAL A 85 5.71 -6.14 16.38
CA VAL A 85 5.46 -7.50 16.86
C VAL A 85 6.27 -8.46 16.00
N LEU A 86 6.98 -9.39 16.66
CA LEU A 86 7.77 -10.41 15.98
C LEU A 86 6.98 -11.72 15.92
N ILE A 87 6.60 -12.13 14.70
CA ILE A 87 5.90 -13.41 14.48
C ILE A 87 6.94 -14.49 14.20
N ARG A 88 6.99 -15.53 15.04
CA ARG A 88 7.91 -16.65 14.88
C ARG A 88 7.55 -17.50 13.66
N LYS A 89 8.53 -17.78 12.81
CA LYS A 89 8.45 -18.74 11.71
C LYS A 89 8.62 -20.16 12.26
N PRO A 90 7.79 -21.13 11.86
CA PRO A 90 7.94 -22.52 12.28
C PRO A 90 9.26 -23.10 11.76
N GLY A 91 9.88 -24.00 12.55
CA GLY A 91 11.06 -24.76 12.13
C GLY A 91 12.38 -23.97 12.04
N ARG A 92 12.46 -22.75 12.61
CA ARG A 92 13.69 -21.95 12.64
C ARG A 92 14.24 -21.79 14.08
N PRO A 93 15.57 -21.74 14.27
CA PRO A 93 16.20 -21.49 15.58
C PRO A 93 15.73 -20.16 16.18
N ALA A 94 15.33 -20.15 17.45
CA ALA A 94 14.70 -18.99 18.09
C ALA A 94 15.67 -17.83 18.37
N ASP A 95 16.96 -18.11 18.37
CA ASP A 95 18.06 -17.16 18.51
C ASP A 95 18.44 -16.47 17.19
N SER A 96 17.91 -16.94 16.04
CA SER A 96 18.17 -16.35 14.74
C SER A 96 17.17 -15.23 14.41
N PRO A 97 17.60 -14.00 14.06
CA PRO A 97 16.69 -12.94 13.61
C PRO A 97 15.82 -13.35 12.41
N SER A 98 16.37 -14.18 11.51
CA SER A 98 15.65 -14.70 10.34
C SER A 98 14.45 -15.59 10.68
N ALA A 99 14.39 -16.10 11.92
CA ALA A 99 13.28 -16.90 12.45
C ALA A 99 12.04 -16.06 12.75
N TYR A 100 12.10 -14.74 12.63
CA TYR A 100 10.97 -13.86 12.91
C TYR A 100 10.54 -13.10 11.66
N ARG A 101 9.26 -12.79 11.58
CA ARG A 101 8.69 -11.80 10.66
C ARG A 101 8.30 -10.57 11.48
N PRO A 102 8.97 -9.42 11.27
CA PRO A 102 8.52 -8.18 11.89
C PRO A 102 7.19 -7.74 11.27
N VAL A 103 6.24 -7.40 12.12
CA VAL A 103 4.94 -6.81 11.74
C VAL A 103 4.75 -5.55 12.56
N VAL A 104 4.44 -4.44 11.89
CA VAL A 104 4.14 -3.17 12.54
C VAL A 104 2.63 -2.98 12.59
N LEU A 105 2.09 -2.86 13.80
CA LEU A 105 0.67 -2.63 14.05
C LEU A 105 0.42 -1.13 14.21
N LEU A 106 -0.33 -0.56 13.29
CA LEU A 106 -0.81 0.83 13.36
C LEU A 106 -2.19 0.91 14.01
N ASP A 107 -2.52 2.08 14.56
CA ASP A 107 -3.85 2.38 15.07
C ASP A 107 -4.91 2.21 13.96
N GLU A 108 -6.11 1.76 14.32
CA GLU A 108 -7.15 1.41 13.34
C GLU A 108 -7.59 2.60 12.49
N VAL A 109 -7.58 3.82 13.05
CA VAL A 109 -7.86 5.05 12.30
C VAL A 109 -6.74 5.37 11.31
N GLY A 110 -5.48 5.11 11.66
CA GLY A 110 -4.36 5.25 10.73
C GLY A 110 -4.52 4.32 9.54
N LYS A 111 -4.80 3.03 9.79
CA LYS A 111 -5.08 2.03 8.75
C LYS A 111 -6.30 2.38 7.90
N LEU A 112 -7.30 3.02 8.51
CA LEU A 112 -8.49 3.52 7.82
C LEU A 112 -8.10 4.60 6.81
N PHE A 113 -7.27 5.55 7.24
CA PHE A 113 -6.83 6.65 6.40
C PHE A 113 -5.91 6.18 5.27
N GLU A 114 -4.95 5.28 5.56
CA GLU A 114 -4.12 4.63 4.54
C GLU A 114 -4.96 3.98 3.45
N ARG A 115 -6.10 3.36 3.82
CA ARG A 115 -6.99 2.71 2.86
C ARG A 115 -7.71 3.72 1.97
N VAL A 116 -8.11 4.86 2.51
CA VAL A 116 -8.70 5.96 1.72
C VAL A 116 -7.68 6.43 0.67
N ILE A 117 -6.44 6.69 1.08
CA ILE A 117 -5.36 7.12 0.18
C ILE A 117 -5.07 6.03 -0.87
N ALA A 118 -4.92 4.77 -0.44
CA ALA A 118 -4.63 3.65 -1.33
C ALA A 118 -5.74 3.39 -2.36
N ASN A 119 -7.01 3.57 -1.98
CA ASN A 119 -8.13 3.44 -2.91
C ASN A 119 -8.09 4.52 -3.99
N ARG A 120 -7.82 5.78 -3.62
CA ARG A 120 -7.69 6.90 -4.56
C ARG A 120 -6.51 6.72 -5.51
N LEU A 121 -5.36 6.29 -4.98
CA LEU A 121 -4.20 5.92 -5.81
C LEU A 121 -4.55 4.80 -6.79
N ALA A 122 -5.24 3.76 -6.34
CA ALA A 122 -5.64 2.65 -7.20
C ALA A 122 -6.67 3.04 -8.26
N GLU A 123 -7.55 3.99 -7.98
CA GLU A 123 -8.49 4.57 -8.95
C GLU A 123 -7.76 5.41 -10.00
N HIS A 124 -6.87 6.29 -9.57
CA HIS A 124 -6.03 7.08 -10.47
C HIS A 124 -5.21 6.20 -11.42
N LEU A 125 -4.52 5.20 -10.88
CA LEU A 125 -3.69 4.26 -11.65
C LEU A 125 -4.49 3.33 -12.58
N ALA A 126 -5.80 3.23 -12.38
CA ALA A 126 -6.68 2.41 -13.22
C ALA A 126 -7.38 3.20 -14.33
N GLY A 127 -7.48 4.52 -14.20
CA GLY A 127 -8.32 5.34 -15.11
C GLY A 127 -7.65 6.58 -15.71
N THR A 128 -6.52 7.05 -15.19
CA THR A 128 -5.96 8.36 -15.58
C THR A 128 -4.44 8.34 -15.79
N GLY A 129 -3.69 7.62 -14.95
CA GLY A 129 -2.24 7.51 -15.09
C GLY A 129 -1.81 6.64 -16.28
N PRO A 130 -0.52 6.71 -16.70
CA PRO A 130 0.08 5.71 -17.57
C PRO A 130 -0.23 4.29 -17.08
N ASP A 131 -0.61 3.42 -18.02
CA ASP A 131 -1.03 2.07 -17.70
C ASP A 131 0.06 1.27 -16.98
N LEU A 132 -0.34 0.61 -15.89
CA LEU A 132 0.49 -0.43 -15.28
C LEU A 132 0.66 -1.59 -16.25
N ALA A 133 1.86 -2.18 -16.27
CA ALA A 133 2.21 -3.28 -17.16
C ALA A 133 1.11 -4.34 -17.24
N GLU A 134 0.79 -4.76 -18.47
CA GLU A 134 -0.31 -5.67 -18.76
C GLU A 134 -0.16 -7.03 -18.05
N HIS A 135 1.05 -7.44 -17.70
CA HIS A 135 1.35 -8.69 -17.00
C HIS A 135 1.72 -8.48 -15.52
N GLN A 136 1.41 -7.31 -14.96
CA GLN A 136 1.40 -7.12 -13.51
C GLN A 136 0.08 -7.66 -12.94
N PHE A 137 0.15 -8.68 -12.09
CA PHE A 137 -1.03 -9.30 -11.48
C PHE A 137 -1.16 -8.97 -9.99
N GLY A 138 -0.03 -8.83 -9.30
CA GLY A 138 0.00 -8.46 -7.88
C GLY A 138 -0.57 -7.07 -7.64
N PHE A 139 -1.33 -6.94 -6.55
CA PHE A 139 -1.86 -5.66 -6.03
C PHE A 139 -2.74 -4.85 -7.01
N ARG A 140 -3.25 -5.46 -8.09
CA ARG A 140 -4.18 -4.81 -9.03
C ARG A 140 -5.62 -5.23 -8.75
N LYS A 141 -6.56 -4.28 -8.81
CA LYS A 141 -8.00 -4.58 -8.76
C LYS A 141 -8.34 -5.52 -9.92
N ARG A 142 -9.16 -6.54 -9.64
CA ARG A 142 -9.64 -7.56 -10.62
C ARG A 142 -8.54 -8.42 -11.27
N ARG A 143 -7.39 -8.56 -10.62
CA ARG A 143 -6.32 -9.49 -11.02
C ARG A 143 -5.88 -10.32 -9.83
N SER A 144 -5.44 -11.55 -10.10
CA SER A 144 -5.15 -12.56 -9.08
C SER A 144 -3.93 -13.39 -9.44
N THR A 145 -3.47 -14.20 -8.48
CA THR A 145 -2.43 -15.20 -8.71
C THR A 145 -2.89 -16.28 -9.69
N VAL A 146 -4.20 -16.56 -9.78
CA VAL A 146 -4.77 -17.50 -10.75
C VAL A 146 -4.55 -16.99 -12.17
N ASP A 147 -4.78 -15.70 -12.42
CA ASP A 147 -4.54 -15.09 -13.74
C ASP A 147 -3.07 -15.18 -14.15
N ALA A 148 -2.16 -14.95 -13.19
CA ALA A 148 -0.72 -15.08 -13.42
C ALA A 148 -0.33 -16.53 -13.80
N ILE A 149 -0.85 -17.53 -13.07
CA ILE A 149 -0.61 -18.95 -13.36
C ILE A 149 -1.16 -19.33 -14.72
N MET A 150 -2.37 -18.89 -15.06
CA MET A 150 -2.99 -19.17 -16.35
C MET A 150 -2.18 -18.56 -17.51
N ARG A 151 -1.60 -17.37 -17.31
CA ARG A 151 -0.69 -16.76 -18.30
C ARG A 151 0.57 -17.60 -18.49
N VAL A 152 1.23 -18.01 -17.40
CA VAL A 152 2.41 -18.89 -17.47
C VAL A 152 2.06 -20.20 -18.19
N ARG A 153 0.93 -20.82 -17.82
CA ARG A 153 0.44 -22.04 -18.48
C ARG A 153 0.26 -21.83 -19.98
N ALA A 154 -0.40 -20.75 -20.40
CA ALA A 154 -0.62 -20.44 -21.81
C ALA A 154 0.70 -20.28 -22.58
N LEU A 155 1.71 -19.63 -22.01
CA LEU A 155 3.05 -19.52 -22.62
C LEU A 155 3.73 -20.89 -22.77
N THR A 156 3.60 -21.76 -21.75
CA THR A 156 4.19 -23.10 -21.77
C THR A 156 3.47 -24.08 -22.70
N THR A 157 2.14 -23.99 -22.85
CA THR A 157 1.33 -24.97 -23.61
C THR A 157 0.93 -24.47 -25.00
N GLY A 158 0.86 -23.16 -25.22
CA GLY A 158 0.47 -22.55 -26.49
C GLY A 158 1.68 -22.29 -27.38
N ASP A 159 2.57 -21.38 -26.96
CA ASP A 159 3.64 -20.87 -27.83
C ASP A 159 4.81 -21.86 -28.02
N ALA A 160 5.14 -22.66 -27.00
CA ALA A 160 6.26 -23.59 -27.05
C ALA A 160 5.93 -24.96 -27.68
N VAL A 161 4.71 -25.47 -27.43
CA VAL A 161 4.26 -26.77 -27.96
C VAL A 161 3.82 -26.65 -29.42
N ALA A 162 3.18 -25.55 -29.81
CA ALA A 162 2.69 -25.36 -31.19
C ALA A 162 3.81 -25.14 -32.23
N ARG A 163 5.04 -24.80 -31.80
CA ARG A 163 6.20 -24.54 -32.68
C ARG A 163 7.19 -25.71 -32.78
N GLY A 164 6.79 -26.92 -32.39
CA GLY A 164 7.57 -28.13 -32.67
C GLY A 164 8.43 -28.66 -31.52
N GLY A 165 8.05 -28.41 -30.26
CA GLY A 165 8.64 -29.10 -29.10
C GLY A 165 9.95 -28.54 -28.60
N GLY A 166 10.08 -27.20 -28.55
CA GLY A 166 11.23 -26.55 -27.94
C GLY A 166 11.20 -26.56 -26.40
N ASP A 167 12.37 -26.49 -25.78
CA ASP A 167 12.51 -26.35 -24.33
C ASP A 167 12.01 -24.99 -23.84
N VAL A 168 11.28 -24.98 -22.72
CA VAL A 168 10.82 -23.75 -22.06
C VAL A 168 11.69 -23.46 -20.84
N LEU A 169 12.39 -22.33 -20.86
CA LEU A 169 13.14 -21.83 -19.71
C LEU A 169 12.31 -20.78 -18.96
N ALA A 170 12.09 -21.01 -17.67
CA ALA A 170 11.52 -20.02 -16.77
C ALA A 170 12.60 -19.39 -15.89
N VAL A 171 12.69 -18.05 -15.91
CA VAL A 171 13.58 -17.29 -15.03
C VAL A 171 12.72 -16.60 -13.97
N SER A 172 12.96 -16.93 -12.69
CA SER A 172 12.28 -16.31 -11.55
C SER A 172 13.21 -15.32 -10.86
N LEU A 173 12.69 -14.12 -10.60
CA LEU A 173 13.40 -13.05 -9.90
C LEU A 173 12.64 -12.70 -8.62
N ASP A 174 13.34 -12.66 -7.49
CA ASP A 174 12.79 -12.23 -6.21
C ASP A 174 13.63 -11.10 -5.62
N ILE A 175 12.97 -10.03 -5.17
CA ILE A 175 13.63 -8.85 -4.61
C ILE A 175 13.75 -9.04 -3.09
N ALA A 176 14.97 -9.25 -2.62
CA ALA A 176 15.24 -9.35 -1.20
C ALA A 176 14.79 -8.09 -0.46
N ASN A 177 13.91 -8.27 0.54
CA ASN A 177 13.49 -7.21 1.45
C ASN A 177 12.84 -5.99 0.76
N ALA A 178 12.13 -6.19 -0.35
CA ALA A 178 11.65 -5.13 -1.26
C ALA A 178 11.01 -3.92 -0.56
N PHE A 179 10.11 -4.13 0.40
CA PHE A 179 9.40 -3.03 1.08
C PHE A 179 10.29 -2.17 1.99
N ASN A 180 11.29 -2.78 2.64
CA ASN A 180 12.17 -2.06 3.55
C ASN A 180 13.38 -1.44 2.81
N SER A 181 13.71 -1.96 1.63
CA SER A 181 14.84 -1.50 0.83
C SER A 181 14.48 -0.42 -0.20
N MET A 182 13.19 -0.11 -0.39
CA MET A 182 12.75 0.83 -1.42
C MET A 182 13.03 2.29 -1.02
N PRO A 183 13.87 3.04 -1.75
CA PRO A 183 14.12 4.44 -1.45
C PRO A 183 12.87 5.29 -1.65
N TRP A 184 12.60 6.22 -0.72
CA TRP A 184 11.43 7.09 -0.82
C TRP A 184 11.51 8.07 -2.00
N SER A 185 12.71 8.37 -2.52
CA SER A 185 12.89 9.10 -3.78
C SER A 185 12.24 8.36 -4.95
N CYS A 186 12.48 7.06 -5.08
CA CYS A 186 11.89 6.23 -6.14
C CYS A 186 10.37 6.19 -6.06
N ILE A 187 9.79 6.16 -4.85
CA ILE A 187 8.33 6.25 -4.68
C ILE A 187 7.82 7.61 -5.19
N ARG A 188 8.48 8.71 -4.82
CA ARG A 188 8.10 10.06 -5.26
C ARG A 188 8.21 10.23 -6.77
N GLU A 189 9.27 9.71 -7.38
CA GLU A 189 9.46 9.69 -8.83
C GLU A 189 8.38 8.86 -9.53
N ALA A 190 8.06 7.67 -9.01
CA ALA A 190 7.00 6.84 -9.56
C ALA A 190 5.63 7.54 -9.51
N LEU A 191 5.31 8.24 -8.42
CA LEU A 191 4.06 9.01 -8.33
C LEU A 191 4.01 10.14 -9.36
N ARG A 192 5.13 10.83 -9.62
CA ARG A 192 5.22 11.86 -10.68
C ARG A 192 5.07 11.23 -12.07
N TYR A 193 5.81 10.16 -12.36
CA TYR A 193 5.72 9.43 -13.61
C TYR A 193 4.29 8.99 -13.90
N HIS A 194 3.59 8.48 -12.88
CA HIS A 194 2.19 8.07 -13.01
C HIS A 194 1.17 9.21 -12.99
N ARG A 195 1.64 10.47 -13.01
CA ARG A 195 0.81 11.69 -13.00
C ARG A 195 -0.19 11.72 -11.85
N VAL A 196 0.23 11.21 -10.69
CA VAL A 196 -0.63 11.18 -9.49
C VAL A 196 -0.91 12.63 -9.04
N PRO A 197 -2.17 12.98 -8.72
CA PRO A 197 -2.53 14.34 -8.33
C PRO A 197 -1.70 14.87 -7.18
N THR A 198 -1.45 16.18 -7.19
CA THR A 198 -0.58 16.88 -6.24
C THR A 198 -0.97 16.63 -4.79
N TYR A 199 -2.26 16.64 -4.45
CA TYR A 199 -2.73 16.37 -3.08
C TYR A 199 -2.37 14.96 -2.59
N LEU A 200 -2.44 13.94 -3.46
CA LEU A 200 -2.04 12.56 -3.14
C LEU A 200 -0.52 12.44 -3.00
N ARG A 201 0.24 13.16 -3.84
CA ARG A 201 1.70 13.22 -3.72
C ARG A 201 2.13 13.86 -2.40
N ARG A 202 1.48 14.96 -1.98
CA ARG A 202 1.74 15.64 -0.71
C ARG A 202 1.47 14.73 0.49
N ILE A 203 0.28 14.13 0.58
CA ILE A 203 -0.08 13.25 1.70
C ILE A 203 0.77 11.98 1.78
N VAL A 204 1.13 11.37 0.63
CA VAL A 204 2.04 10.21 0.62
C VAL A 204 3.46 10.63 1.00
N GLY A 205 3.90 11.82 0.59
CA GLY A 205 5.17 12.41 1.01
C GLY A 205 5.25 12.55 2.52
N ASP A 206 4.25 13.16 3.16
CA ASP A 206 4.19 13.31 4.61
C ASP A 206 4.02 11.97 5.35
N TYR A 207 3.24 11.03 4.80
CA TYR A 207 3.10 9.68 5.35
C TYR A 207 4.45 8.94 5.48
N LEU A 208 5.38 9.21 4.57
CA LEU A 208 6.70 8.59 4.57
C LEU A 208 7.65 9.24 5.57
N THR A 209 7.46 10.50 5.97
CA THR A 209 8.35 11.17 6.94
C THR A 209 8.01 10.85 8.40
N ASP A 210 9.00 11.00 9.29
CA ASP A 210 8.85 10.90 10.75
C ASP A 210 8.13 9.63 11.23
N ARG A 211 8.35 8.53 10.51
CA ARG A 211 7.82 7.22 10.88
C ARG A 211 8.63 6.64 12.03
N ALA A 212 7.92 6.20 13.05
CA ALA A 212 8.50 5.59 14.22
C ALA A 212 7.93 4.19 14.46
N VAL A 213 8.75 3.33 15.03
CA VAL A 213 8.31 2.00 15.47
C VAL A 213 8.66 1.87 16.95
N ILE A 214 7.66 1.55 17.76
CA ILE A 214 7.84 1.24 19.18
C ILE A 214 7.83 -0.27 19.35
N TYR A 215 8.67 -0.80 20.23
CA TYR A 215 8.66 -2.21 20.59
C TYR A 215 8.64 -2.30 22.12
N PRO A 216 7.79 -3.14 22.72
CA PRO A 216 7.85 -3.37 24.15
C PRO A 216 9.19 -4.05 24.47
N GLY A 217 9.93 -3.51 25.42
CA GLY A 217 11.14 -4.13 25.95
C GLY A 217 10.82 -5.45 26.65
N ARG A 218 11.86 -6.19 27.09
CA ARG A 218 11.70 -7.45 27.84
C ARG A 218 10.82 -7.33 29.11
N ASN A 219 10.64 -6.11 29.63
CA ASN A 219 9.89 -5.82 30.84
C ASN A 219 8.48 -5.26 30.58
N GLY A 220 8.05 -5.14 29.32
CA GLY A 220 6.72 -4.60 28.98
C GLY A 220 6.60 -3.07 29.00
N GLU A 221 7.71 -2.36 29.15
CA GLU A 221 7.83 -0.90 28.94
C GLU A 221 8.15 -0.56 27.47
#